data_AF-A0A838MW37-F1
#
_entry.id   AF-A0A838MW37-F1
#
_cell.length_a   1.000
_cell.length_b   1.000
_cell.length_c   1.000
_cell.angle_alpha   90.00
_cell.angle_beta   90.00
_cell.angle_gamma   90.00
#
_symmetry.space_group_name_H-M   'P 1'
#
loop_
_entity.id
_entity.type
_entity.pdbx_description
1 polymer ?
#
loop_
_entity_poly.entity_id
_entity_poly.type
_entity_poly.pdbx_seq_one_letter_code
_entity_poly.pdbx_strand_id
1 'polypeptide(L)'
;MNSRENKGLAIASNSEITREGNIWTVPSQSSSKRYAVDLFLNKCSCPDFAENAQRCKHLHAIEFLLQRESGLELPADEPRRTYPQKWHEYNLAQTNEKARFLEL
;
A
#
# COMPACT_ATOMS: atom_id res chain seq x y z
N MET A 1 -12.77 -3.08 2.94
CA MET A 1 -11.61 -2.21 3.20
C MET A 1 -11.09 -1.62 1.90
N ASN A 2 -10.55 -0.40 1.94
CA ASN A 2 -9.97 0.26 0.76
C ASN A 2 -8.49 -0.13 0.59
N SER A 3 -7.92 0.01 -0.63
CA SER A 3 -6.50 -0.29 -0.93
C SER A 3 -5.52 0.47 -0.02
N ARG A 4 -5.85 1.70 0.40
CA ARG A 4 -5.02 2.49 1.33
C ARG A 4 -5.02 1.92 2.75
N GLU A 5 -6.17 1.44 3.20
CA GLU A 5 -6.39 0.87 4.52
C GLU A 5 -5.68 -0.48 4.65
N ASN A 6 -5.86 -1.40 3.68
CA ASN A 6 -5.15 -2.68 3.65
C ASN A 6 -3.63 -2.49 3.65
N LYS A 7 -3.12 -1.52 2.89
CA LYS A 7 -1.69 -1.20 2.90
C LYS A 7 -1.24 -0.62 4.24
N GLY A 8 -2.09 0.13 4.93
CA GLY A 8 -1.81 0.62 6.27
C GLY A 8 -1.71 -0.52 7.29
N LEU A 9 -2.65 -1.46 7.25
CA LEU A 9 -2.65 -2.67 8.07
C LEU A 9 -1.38 -3.51 7.85
N ALA A 10 -0.97 -3.69 6.59
CA ALA A 10 0.26 -4.38 6.24
C ALA A 10 1.51 -3.68 6.81
N ILE A 11 1.57 -2.34 6.78
CA ILE A 11 2.68 -1.58 7.39
C ILE A 11 2.70 -1.75 8.91
N ALA A 12 1.54 -1.64 9.57
CA ALA A 12 1.44 -1.81 11.03
C ALA A 12 1.87 -3.21 11.49
N SER A 13 1.60 -4.24 10.66
CA SER A 13 1.91 -5.64 10.95
C SER A 13 3.37 -5.98 10.66
N ASN A 14 3.93 -5.48 9.56
CA ASN A 14 5.23 -5.93 9.04
C ASN A 14 6.38 -4.94 9.28
N SER A 15 6.13 -3.77 9.87
CA SER A 15 7.14 -2.73 9.97
C SER A 15 7.20 -2.05 11.33
N GLU A 16 8.41 -1.61 11.69
CA GLU A 16 8.65 -0.87 12.92
C GLU A 16 8.34 0.63 12.73
N ILE A 17 7.30 1.07 13.44
CA ILE A 17 6.87 2.46 13.52
C ILE A 17 7.42 3.02 14.82
N THR A 18 8.10 4.16 14.73
CA THR A 18 8.70 4.83 15.89
C THR A 18 7.98 6.15 16.17
N ARG A 19 7.98 6.58 17.43
CA ARG A 19 7.33 7.83 17.87
C ARG A 19 8.32 8.73 18.61
N GLU A 20 8.38 9.99 18.19
CA GLU A 20 9.16 11.05 18.82
C GLU A 20 8.22 12.20 19.20
N GLY A 21 7.83 12.27 20.48
CA GLY A 21 6.87 13.26 20.96
C GLY A 21 5.49 13.10 20.30
N ASN A 22 5.14 14.06 19.44
CA ASN A 22 3.87 14.04 18.69
C ASN A 22 3.99 13.55 17.24
N ILE A 23 5.22 13.33 16.78
CA ILE A 23 5.51 12.92 15.40
C ILE A 23 5.79 11.43 15.38
N TRP A 24 5.11 10.74 14.46
CA TRP A 24 5.30 9.33 14.18
C TRP A 24 6.12 9.17 12.91
N THR A 25 7.11 8.30 12.95
CA THR A 25 7.94 7.98 11.78
C THR A 25 7.55 6.61 11.25
N VAL A 26 6.88 6.61 10.09
CA VAL A 26 6.35 5.41 9.44
C VAL A 26 7.19 5.10 8.19
N PRO A 27 7.70 3.86 8.04
CA PRO A 27 8.43 3.47 6.84
C PRO A 27 7.53 3.29 5.62
N SER A 28 8.12 3.46 4.44
CA SER A 28 7.50 3.13 3.16
C SER A 28 7.43 1.61 2.97
N GLN A 29 6.32 1.12 2.43
CA GLN A 29 6.14 -0.30 2.11
C GLN A 29 7.06 -0.81 0.97
N SER A 30 7.50 0.08 0.07
CA SER A 30 8.22 -0.29 -1.16
C SER A 30 9.61 0.31 -1.28
N SER A 31 10.04 1.10 -0.30
CA SER A 31 11.34 1.78 -0.32
C SER A 31 11.86 1.96 1.11
N SER A 32 13.15 2.31 1.24
CA SER A 32 13.77 2.62 2.53
C SER A 32 13.39 4.00 3.09
N LYS A 33 12.53 4.76 2.40
CA LYS A 33 12.10 6.10 2.84
C LYS A 33 11.21 5.98 4.07
N ARG A 34 11.29 6.96 4.97
CA ARG A 34 10.40 7.11 6.12
C ARG A 34 9.65 8.42 6.01
N TYR A 35 8.42 8.44 6.51
CA TYR A 35 7.53 9.59 6.45
C TYR A 35 7.12 9.99 7.87
N ALA A 36 7.09 11.30 8.10
CA ALA A 36 6.60 11.88 9.33
C ALA A 36 5.08 11.99 9.27
N VAL A 37 4.42 11.60 10.34
CA VAL A 37 2.97 11.63 10.48
C VAL A 37 2.62 12.30 11.79
N ASP A 38 1.74 13.29 11.73
CA ASP A 38 1.16 13.95 12.90
C ASP A 38 -0.32 13.56 12.97
N LEU A 39 -0.69 12.79 14.00
CA LEU A 39 -2.07 12.35 14.21
C LEU A 39 -2.99 13.48 14.66
N PHE A 40 -2.49 14.45 15.43
CA PHE A 40 -3.30 15.58 15.90
C PHE A 40 -3.71 16.46 14.72
N LEU A 41 -2.76 16.73 13.83
CA LEU A 41 -3.03 17.51 12.62
C LEU A 41 -3.63 16.67 11.49
N ASN A 42 -3.70 15.33 11.64
CA ASN A 42 -4.04 14.38 10.58
C ASN A 42 -3.22 14.61 9.29
N LYS A 43 -1.92 14.87 9.43
CA LYS A 43 -1.01 15.18 8.32
C LYS A 43 0.07 14.13 8.17
N CYS A 44 0.43 13.85 6.91
CA CYS A 44 1.56 12.99 6.58
C CYS A 44 2.47 13.69 5.56
N SER A 45 3.79 13.49 5.69
CA SER A 45 4.78 14.03 4.74
C SER A 45 4.92 13.22 3.45
N CYS A 46 4.07 12.21 3.20
CA CYS A 46 4.15 11.39 2.01
C CYS A 46 3.53 12.06 0.77
N PRO A 47 4.00 11.72 -0.45
CA PRO A 47 3.44 12.27 -1.69
C PRO A 47 1.94 12.02 -1.87
N ASP A 48 1.44 10.82 -1.52
CA ASP A 48 0.01 10.47 -1.62
C ASP A 48 -0.88 11.42 -0.81
N PHE A 49 -0.41 11.87 0.37
CA PHE A 49 -1.13 12.86 1.18
C PHE A 49 -1.03 14.25 0.58
N ALA A 50 0.15 14.64 0.07
CA ALA A 50 0.35 15.96 -0.55
C ALA A 50 -0.53 16.16 -1.80
N GLU A 51 -0.74 15.11 -2.59
CA GLU A 51 -1.54 15.17 -3.82
C GLU A 51 -3.05 15.07 -3.55
N ASN A 52 -3.46 14.21 -2.62
CA ASN A 52 -4.89 13.90 -2.42
C ASN A 52 -5.52 14.58 -1.20
N ALA A 53 -4.72 15.08 -0.26
CA ALA A 53 -5.16 15.62 1.04
C ALA A 53 -6.15 14.70 1.81
N GLN A 54 -6.07 13.40 1.57
CA GLN A 54 -6.90 12.36 2.18
C GLN A 54 -6.06 11.45 3.08
N ARG A 55 -6.72 10.66 3.94
CA ARG A 55 -6.04 9.65 4.78
C ARG A 55 -5.23 8.70 3.90
N CYS A 56 -3.91 8.81 4.03
CA CYS A 56 -2.96 7.95 3.32
C CYS A 56 -2.73 6.66 4.11
N LYS A 57 -2.06 5.68 3.49
CA LYS A 57 -1.71 4.41 4.13
C LYS A 57 -0.91 4.56 5.44
N HIS A 58 -0.12 5.63 5.61
CA HIS A 58 0.68 5.84 6.81
C HIS A 58 -0.15 6.31 8.01
N LEU A 59 -1.19 7.12 7.78
CA LEU A 59 -2.15 7.49 8.82
C LEU A 59 -2.91 6.25 9.31
N HIS A 60 -3.39 5.42 8.38
CA HIS A 60 -4.02 4.14 8.71
C HIS A 60 -3.08 3.20 9.45
N ALA A 61 -1.79 3.14 9.07
CA ALA A 61 -0.82 2.29 9.75
C ALA A 61 -0.69 2.63 11.25
N ILE A 62 -0.74 3.92 11.60
CA ILE A 62 -0.66 4.32 13.00
C ILE A 62 -1.99 4.07 13.72
N GLU A 63 -3.13 4.25 13.06
CA GLU A 63 -4.43 3.87 13.64
C GLU A 63 -4.47 2.38 14.01
N PHE A 64 -4.03 1.51 13.10
CA PHE A 64 -3.95 0.08 13.35
C PHE A 64 -2.91 -0.28 14.42
N LEU A 65 -1.78 0.45 14.47
CA LEU A 65 -0.80 0.28 15.54
C LEU A 65 -1.43 0.58 16.91
N LEU A 66 -2.15 1.70 17.04
CA LEU A 66 -2.82 2.09 18.28
C LEU A 66 -3.95 1.12 18.65
N GLN A 67 -4.70 0.61 17.68
CA GLN A 67 -5.71 -0.43 17.90
C GLN A 67 -5.08 -1.73 18.42
N ARG A 68 -3.94 -2.12 17.86
CA ARG A 68 -3.18 -3.29 18.36
C ARG A 68 -2.68 -3.07 19.78
N GLU A 69 -2.13 -1.89 20.07
CA GLU A 69 -1.65 -1.53 21.40
C GLU A 69 -2.77 -1.47 22.45
N SER A 70 -4.00 -1.10 22.05
CA SER A 70 -5.17 -1.13 22.94
C SER A 70 -5.76 -2.54 23.13
N GLY A 71 -5.19 -3.57 22.49
CA GLY A 71 -5.64 -4.95 22.60
C GLY A 71 -6.83 -5.31 21.69
N LEU A 72 -7.17 -4.46 20.71
CA LEU A 72 -8.16 -4.81 19.71
C LEU A 72 -7.57 -5.81 18.70
N GLU A 73 -8.38 -6.80 18.33
CA GLU A 73 -8.01 -7.72 17.25
C GLU A 73 -7.98 -6.97 15.92
N LEU A 74 -6.82 -7.02 15.27
CA LEU A 74 -6.65 -6.49 13.93
C LEU A 74 -7.21 -7.48 12.90
N PRO A 75 -7.82 -6.98 11.82
CA PRO A 75 -8.20 -7.82 10.69
C PRO A 75 -6.96 -8.49 10.09
N ALA A 76 -7.14 -9.66 9.48
CA ALA A 76 -6.06 -10.37 8.82
C ALA A 76 -5.56 -9.60 7.59
N ASP A 77 -4.24 -9.51 7.43
CA ASP A 77 -3.61 -8.94 6.23
C ASP A 77 -3.91 -9.85 5.02
N GLU A 78 -4.44 -9.26 3.95
CA GLU A 78 -4.75 -10.01 2.73
C GLU A 78 -3.46 -10.18 1.90
N PRO A 79 -3.05 -11.43 1.59
CA PRO A 79 -1.85 -11.65 0.80
C PRO A 79 -2.00 -11.05 -0.60
N ARG A 80 -0.90 -10.51 -1.12
CA ARG A 80 -0.86 -9.96 -2.47
C ARG A 80 -1.17 -11.07 -3.49
N ARG A 81 -2.25 -10.89 -4.25
CA ARG A 81 -2.58 -11.79 -5.36
C ARG A 81 -1.49 -11.74 -6.43
N THR A 82 -0.89 -12.88 -6.73
CA THR A 82 0.02 -13.06 -7.87
C THR A 82 -0.74 -13.78 -8.97
N TYR A 83 -0.69 -13.24 -10.20
CA TYR A 83 -1.31 -13.86 -11.37
C TYR A 83 -0.20 -14.40 -12.27
N PRO A 84 -0.24 -15.68 -12.68
CA PRO A 84 0.75 -16.22 -13.60
C PRO A 84 0.64 -15.50 -14.95
N GLN A 85 1.77 -15.00 -15.46
CA GLN A 85 1.83 -14.35 -16.77
C GLN A 85 2.00 -15.41 -17.85
N LYS A 86 1.01 -15.55 -18.74
CA LYS A 86 1.04 -16.50 -19.86
C LYS A 86 1.79 -15.91 -21.07
N TRP A 87 3.09 -15.70 -20.92
CA TRP A 87 3.92 -15.07 -21.97
C TRP A 87 3.88 -15.79 -23.32
N HIS A 88 3.76 -17.12 -23.31
CA HIS A 88 3.70 -17.91 -24.55
C HIS A 88 2.43 -17.59 -25.38
N GLU A 89 1.25 -17.59 -24.75
CA GLU A 89 -0.01 -17.25 -25.40
C GLU A 89 -0.02 -15.79 -25.88
N TYR A 90 0.51 -14.86 -25.07
CA TYR A 90 0.66 -13.45 -25.43
C TYR A 90 1.54 -13.26 -26.68
N ASN A 91 2.73 -13.88 -26.70
CA ASN A 91 3.65 -13.80 -27.83
C ASN A 91 3.07 -14.42 -29.10
N LEU A 92 2.32 -15.53 -28.98
CA LEU A 92 1.64 -16.17 -30.10
C LEU A 92 0.53 -15.29 -30.69
N ALA A 93 -0.23 -14.58 -29.86
CA ALA A 93 -1.24 -13.64 -30.35
C ALA A 93 -0.57 -12.49 -31.13
N GLN A 94 0.48 -11.90 -30.56
CA GLN A 94 1.15 -10.73 -31.13
C GLN A 94 1.85 -11.01 -32.47
N THR A 95 2.37 -12.23 -32.70
CA THR A 95 2.99 -12.60 -33.98
C THR A 95 1.97 -12.94 -35.07
N ASN A 96 0.80 -13.46 -34.69
CA ASN A 96 -0.23 -13.88 -35.63
C ASN A 96 -1.28 -12.80 -35.92
N GLU A 97 -1.29 -11.69 -35.17
CA GLU A 97 -2.22 -10.57 -35.36
C GLU A 97 -2.23 -10.05 -36.80
N LYS A 98 -1.04 -9.77 -37.37
CA LYS A 98 -0.94 -9.26 -38.74
C LYS A 98 -1.46 -10.26 -39.78
N ALA A 99 -1.14 -11.54 -39.60
CA ALA A 99 -1.59 -12.60 -40.49
C ALA A 99 -3.12 -12.72 -40.47
N ARG A 100 -3.72 -12.74 -39.26
CA ARG A 100 -5.18 -12.81 -39.10
C ARG A 100 -5.90 -11.56 -39.58
N PHE A 101 -5.31 -10.37 -39.44
CA PHE A 101 -5.91 -9.13 -39.93
C PHE A 101 -5.97 -9.08 -41.46
N LEU A 102 -4.98 -9.65 -42.15
CA LEU A 102 -4.94 -9.70 -43.62
C LEU A 102 -5.86 -10.78 -44.21
N GLU A 103 -6.41 -11.68 -43.39
CA GLU A 103 -7.39 -12.70 -43.78
C GLU A 103 -8.86 -12.21 -43.71
N LEU A 104 -9.10 -10.98 -43.25
CA LEU A 104 -10.42 -10.31 -43.18
C LEU A 104 -10.68 -9.45 -44.43
#